data_AF-A0A1B7NP07-F1
#
_entry.id   AF-A0A1B7NP07-F1
#
_cell.length_a   1.000
_cell.length_b   1.000
_cell.length_c   1.000
_cell.angle_alpha   90.00
_cell.angle_beta   90.00
_cell.angle_gamma   90.00
#
_symmetry.space_group_name_H-M   'P 1'
#
loop_
_entity.id
_entity.type
_entity.pdbx_description
1 polymer ?
#
loop_
_entity_poly.entity_id
_entity_poly.type
_entity_poly.pdbx_seq_one_letter_code
_entity_poly.pdbx_strand_id
1 'polypeptide(L)'
;MTPSIPPGFDDIQTALSKQNRVVNVIGVVVDALSPRLSGGSSYVSTFTLKDNDISSGYLNGLKIRYFNNDESFLPAPQHEDVVLLRQIKVRTYQGAIMGVCSQVDFTPWIIFSKHSNSNSIPQITMRPGTQDLTSTEKSYALALMGVDSTISTNHQTFQVQHVAAPSLPRAAITMPNAPRGKPKFSLIKDLTYGTFVDLIVQVVKTFPEDYQRFLLYVSDYTQNKQLFNYALNEGGSRDGDEYGYLSRSKRDWPGPYGQMTLQVTLWEPHSHYARQNIKENDFVLLQNVNIKTGRMSGVMEGSLHTDRHYPEKIQVVPINDNDSDEDIKKLVRRKLEYWKRIRAENPGFHGNDTNKRKAAENDEQPRNLSKRARKRLAEQKKKQLAKSKRDEDQPEIATSALGKRDQLNYYVRANDPSVPCRSISDILSNESHTNMSPDGIEYRLPFQNLRYKASVRVVDFFPPKLEDFAVQYDVERAMLSDTDSSANSGDENESGSRKLWEWRFCLLVEDAGPGTHYNHNGPRERMKLYVDNHEAVFLLRLDAA
;
A
#
# COMPACT_ATOMS: atom_id res chain seq x y z
N MET A 1 18.18 54.03 17.88
CA MET A 1 19.08 53.43 16.86
C MET A 1 18.80 51.95 16.81
N THR A 2 18.57 51.36 15.64
CA THR A 2 18.43 49.90 15.51
C THR A 2 19.76 49.24 15.90
N PRO A 3 19.75 48.23 16.78
CA PRO A 3 20.98 47.56 17.18
C PRO A 3 21.61 46.87 15.97
N SER A 4 22.93 46.97 15.82
CA SER A 4 23.66 46.29 14.74
C SER A 4 23.69 44.79 15.00
N ILE A 5 23.30 43.98 14.01
CA ILE A 5 23.29 42.53 14.12
C ILE A 5 24.71 41.98 14.40
N PRO A 6 24.90 40.99 15.29
CA PRO A 6 26.22 40.45 15.58
C PRO A 6 26.90 39.83 14.34
N PRO A 7 28.24 39.89 14.23
CA PRO A 7 28.94 39.26 13.11
C PRO A 7 28.62 37.77 12.98
N GLY A 8 28.27 37.32 11.76
CA GLY A 8 27.92 35.93 11.48
C GLY A 8 26.47 35.54 11.82
N PHE A 9 25.64 36.49 12.25
CA PHE A 9 24.19 36.33 12.39
C PHE A 9 23.43 36.93 11.21
N ASP A 10 22.31 36.32 10.88
CA ASP A 10 21.39 36.76 9.84
C ASP A 10 20.13 37.36 10.47
N ASP A 11 19.63 38.45 9.88
CA ASP A 11 18.28 38.95 10.18
C ASP A 11 17.24 37.91 9.70
N ILE A 12 16.04 37.94 10.27
CA ILE A 12 15.02 36.92 10.05
C ILE A 12 14.61 36.86 8.57
N GLN A 13 14.59 38.00 7.87
CA GLN A 13 14.25 38.04 6.45
C GLN A 13 15.35 37.42 5.59
N THR A 14 16.61 37.73 5.88
CA THR A 14 17.77 37.11 5.25
C THR A 14 17.82 35.61 5.53
N ALA A 15 17.54 35.18 6.76
CA ALA A 15 17.47 33.76 7.13
C ALA A 15 16.39 33.01 6.34
N LEU A 16 15.21 33.61 6.14
CA LEU A 16 14.13 33.05 5.31
C LEU A 16 14.55 32.89 3.84
N SER A 17 15.43 33.75 3.31
CA SER A 17 15.94 33.62 1.93
C SER A 17 16.98 32.50 1.75
N LYS A 18 17.60 32.03 2.84
CA LYS A 18 18.72 31.06 2.84
C LYS A 18 18.24 29.61 2.94
N GLN A 19 17.41 29.17 1.99
CA GLN A 19 16.90 27.81 1.96
C GLN A 19 18.01 26.74 1.89
N ASN A 20 17.86 25.67 2.69
CA ASN A 20 18.81 24.56 2.80
C ASN A 20 20.20 24.94 3.30
N ARG A 21 20.33 26.09 3.99
CA ARG A 21 21.57 26.53 4.64
C ARG A 21 21.43 26.48 6.15
N VAL A 22 22.58 26.54 6.80
CA VAL A 22 22.68 26.70 8.25
C VAL A 22 22.90 28.17 8.55
N VAL A 23 22.17 28.71 9.51
CA VAL A 23 22.19 30.14 9.88
C VAL A 23 22.30 30.30 11.39
N ASN A 24 22.71 31.49 11.85
CA ASN A 24 22.62 31.92 13.24
C ASN A 24 21.61 33.07 13.32
N VAL A 25 20.64 33.00 14.22
CA VAL A 25 19.57 34.00 14.32
C VAL A 25 19.33 34.40 15.77
N ILE A 26 18.92 35.66 15.98
CA ILE A 26 18.42 36.18 17.24
C ILE A 26 17.10 36.89 16.95
N GLY A 27 16.03 36.53 17.65
CA GLY A 27 14.72 37.13 17.44
C GLY A 27 13.82 37.06 18.66
N VAL A 28 12.81 37.92 18.66
CA VAL A 28 11.71 37.97 19.62
C VAL A 28 10.68 36.90 19.25
N VAL A 29 10.19 36.18 20.24
CA VAL A 29 9.18 35.14 20.10
C VAL A 29 7.80 35.76 20.05
N VAL A 30 7.11 35.58 18.92
CA VAL A 30 5.75 36.11 18.69
C VAL A 30 4.67 35.03 18.80
N ASP A 31 5.06 33.77 18.78
CA ASP A 31 4.17 32.60 18.95
C ASP A 31 5.00 31.44 19.49
N ALA A 32 4.49 30.71 20.48
CA ALA A 32 5.16 29.57 21.08
C ALA A 32 4.15 28.52 21.54
N LEU A 33 4.45 27.26 21.26
CA LEU A 33 3.75 26.10 21.77
C LEU A 33 4.57 25.45 22.87
N SER A 34 3.91 25.04 23.95
CA SER A 34 4.56 24.27 25.02
C SER A 34 5.25 23.02 24.44
N PRO A 35 6.45 22.68 24.93
CA PRO A 35 7.10 21.41 24.61
C PRO A 35 6.13 20.25 24.76
N ARG A 36 6.15 19.34 23.78
CA ARG A 36 5.29 18.15 23.79
C ARG A 36 5.97 16.99 23.09
N LEU A 37 5.51 15.78 23.37
CA LEU A 37 5.89 14.61 22.59
C LEU A 37 5.43 14.80 21.13
N SER A 38 6.35 14.60 20.18
CA SER A 38 5.99 14.58 18.76
C SER A 38 5.28 13.27 18.40
N GLY A 39 4.80 13.13 17.16
CA GLY A 39 4.29 11.84 16.67
C GLY A 39 5.36 10.76 16.51
N GLY A 40 6.64 11.08 16.72
CA GLY A 40 7.77 10.14 16.75
C GLY A 40 8.24 9.85 18.18
N SER A 41 9.53 9.48 18.33
CA SER A 41 10.13 9.16 19.64
C SER A 41 10.71 10.37 20.39
N SER A 42 10.66 11.56 19.80
CA SER A 42 11.29 12.76 20.35
C SER A 42 10.26 13.78 20.80
N TYR A 43 10.60 14.58 21.80
CA TYR A 43 9.88 15.79 22.14
C TYR A 43 10.16 16.88 21.09
N VAL A 44 9.22 17.81 20.94
CA VAL A 44 9.32 18.96 20.04
C VAL A 44 8.90 20.25 20.73
N SER A 45 9.70 21.30 20.54
CA SER A 45 9.35 22.69 20.82
C SER A 45 9.12 23.43 19.50
N THR A 46 8.07 24.24 19.43
CA THR A 46 7.70 25.00 18.22
C THR A 46 7.39 26.44 18.58
N PHE A 47 8.09 27.38 17.96
CA PHE A 47 7.91 28.81 18.19
C PHE A 47 8.28 29.61 16.93
N THR A 48 7.88 30.87 16.85
CA THR A 48 8.10 31.75 15.70
C THR A 48 8.89 32.98 16.11
N LEU A 49 9.96 33.28 15.37
CA LEU A 49 10.85 34.41 15.64
C LEU A 49 10.63 35.56 14.65
N LYS A 50 10.68 36.79 15.18
CA LYS A 50 10.80 38.05 14.42
C LYS A 50 11.93 38.90 14.98
N ASP A 51 12.54 39.75 14.16
CA ASP A 51 13.53 40.74 14.60
C ASP A 51 13.06 42.19 14.38
N ASN A 52 12.05 42.38 13.53
CA ASN A 52 11.42 43.67 13.23
C ASN A 52 9.90 43.49 13.14
N ASP A 53 9.16 44.60 13.21
CA ASP A 53 7.70 44.62 13.10
C ASP A 53 6.99 43.65 14.09
N ILE A 54 7.48 43.67 15.32
CA ILE A 54 7.03 42.79 16.42
C ILE A 54 5.57 43.09 16.78
N SER A 55 5.13 44.34 16.61
CA SER A 55 3.77 44.80 16.92
C SER A 55 2.73 44.55 15.82
N SER A 56 3.13 44.12 14.61
CA SER A 56 2.14 43.78 13.60
C SER A 56 1.50 42.45 13.92
N GLY A 57 0.16 42.42 13.97
CA GLY A 57 -0.64 41.21 14.25
C GLY A 57 -0.53 40.10 13.18
N TYR A 58 0.37 40.24 12.21
CA TYR A 58 0.67 39.20 11.22
C TYR A 58 1.73 38.23 11.79
N LEU A 59 1.48 36.93 11.72
CA LEU A 59 2.41 35.88 12.17
C LEU A 59 3.54 35.58 11.13
N ASN A 60 4.03 36.61 10.43
CA ASN A 60 5.11 36.48 9.45
C ASN A 60 6.48 36.48 10.15
N GLY A 61 7.04 35.30 10.37
CA GLY A 61 8.36 35.15 10.99
C GLY A 61 9.00 33.80 10.67
N LEU A 62 10.23 33.58 11.12
CA LEU A 62 10.89 32.30 10.96
C LEU A 62 10.36 31.32 12.00
N LYS A 63 9.56 30.36 11.55
CA LYS A 63 9.05 29.28 12.39
C LYS A 63 10.15 28.27 12.69
N ILE A 64 10.33 27.93 13.96
CA ILE A 64 11.33 26.98 14.46
C ILE A 64 10.63 25.71 14.94
N ARG A 65 11.18 24.55 14.55
CA ARG A 65 10.84 23.25 15.14
C ARG A 65 12.10 22.59 15.67
N TYR A 66 12.17 22.44 16.98
CA TYR A 66 13.33 21.92 17.66
C TYR A 66 12.99 20.57 18.29
N PHE A 67 13.71 19.50 17.91
CA PHE A 67 13.45 18.14 18.39
C PHE A 67 14.59 17.64 19.27
N ASN A 68 14.23 16.95 20.36
CA ASN A 68 15.19 16.21 21.20
C ASN A 68 14.50 15.02 21.90
N ASN A 69 15.25 13.96 22.19
CA ASN A 69 14.69 12.79 22.91
C ASN A 69 14.49 13.07 24.40
N ASP A 70 15.23 14.02 24.95
CA ASP A 70 15.11 14.44 26.33
C ASP A 70 14.54 15.86 26.36
N GLU A 71 13.39 15.98 27.03
CA GLU A 71 12.61 17.21 27.14
C GLU A 71 13.41 18.35 27.78
N SER A 72 14.36 18.05 28.67
CA SER A 72 15.21 19.04 29.34
C SER A 72 16.17 19.78 28.39
N PHE A 73 16.42 19.24 27.19
CA PHE A 73 17.23 19.89 26.16
C PHE A 73 16.41 20.68 25.14
N LEU A 74 15.09 20.73 25.28
CA LEU A 74 14.24 21.56 24.43
C LEU A 74 14.25 23.02 24.90
N PRO A 75 14.29 23.99 23.96
CA PRO A 75 13.98 25.37 24.31
C PRO A 75 12.49 25.47 24.67
N ALA A 76 12.14 26.16 25.75
CA ALA A 76 10.76 26.40 26.15
C ALA A 76 10.47 27.91 26.27
N PRO A 77 10.59 28.69 25.19
CA PRO A 77 10.40 30.13 25.24
C PRO A 77 8.91 30.49 25.36
N GLN A 78 8.64 31.64 25.95
CA GLN A 78 7.32 32.26 26.03
C GLN A 78 7.20 33.42 25.04
N HIS A 79 5.96 33.90 24.84
CA HIS A 79 5.72 35.11 24.08
C HIS A 79 6.54 36.28 24.66
N GLU A 80 7.13 37.11 23.80
CA GLU A 80 8.07 38.22 24.11
C GLU A 80 9.48 37.83 24.60
N ASP A 81 9.78 36.55 24.80
CA ASP A 81 11.16 36.12 25.04
C ASP A 81 12.04 36.40 23.82
N VAL A 82 13.33 36.66 24.04
CA VAL A 82 14.33 36.71 22.97
C VAL A 82 15.07 35.38 22.92
N VAL A 83 15.12 34.77 21.75
CA VAL A 83 15.80 33.49 21.53
C VAL A 83 16.95 33.68 20.55
N LEU A 84 18.11 33.19 20.94
CA LEU A 84 19.30 33.06 20.11
C LEU A 84 19.49 31.58 19.74
N LEU A 85 19.60 31.31 18.44
CA LEU A 85 19.88 29.99 17.89
C LEU A 85 21.17 30.04 17.07
N ARG A 86 22.13 29.18 17.42
CA ARG A 86 23.35 28.99 16.64
C ARG A 86 23.22 27.74 15.77
N GLN A 87 23.65 27.83 14.52
CA GLN A 87 23.71 26.72 13.56
C GLN A 87 22.37 26.02 13.31
N ILE A 88 21.27 26.77 13.21
CA ILE A 88 19.95 26.22 12.87
C ILE A 88 19.84 25.97 11.36
N LYS A 89 19.36 24.79 10.95
CA LYS A 89 19.14 24.45 9.53
C LYS A 89 17.81 25.04 9.05
N VAL A 90 17.85 25.88 8.03
CA VAL A 90 16.64 26.41 7.37
C VAL A 90 16.24 25.48 6.24
N ARG A 91 14.99 25.02 6.23
CA ARG A 91 14.44 24.09 5.23
C ARG A 91 13.03 24.50 4.81
N THR A 92 12.67 24.14 3.59
CA THR A 92 11.29 24.27 3.11
C THR A 92 10.53 22.99 3.43
N TYR A 93 9.39 23.13 4.11
CA TYR A 93 8.51 22.05 4.51
C TYR A 93 7.07 22.44 4.17
N GLN A 94 6.41 21.65 3.33
CA GLN A 94 5.04 21.93 2.86
C GLN A 94 4.87 23.34 2.26
N GLY A 95 5.88 23.83 1.54
CA GLY A 95 5.88 25.18 0.94
C GLY A 95 6.20 26.33 1.90
N ALA A 96 6.31 26.07 3.22
CA ALA A 96 6.72 27.06 4.21
C ALA A 96 8.20 26.91 4.58
N ILE A 97 8.90 28.03 4.76
CA ILE A 97 10.30 28.05 5.18
C ILE A 97 10.36 28.03 6.71
N MET A 98 11.12 27.09 7.27
CA MET A 98 11.23 26.89 8.73
C MET A 98 12.66 26.53 9.14
N GLY A 99 13.05 26.93 10.35
CA GLY A 99 14.25 26.43 11.03
C GLY A 99 13.98 25.08 11.71
N VAL A 100 14.84 24.09 11.51
CA VAL A 100 14.67 22.73 12.05
C VAL A 100 15.95 22.25 12.73
N CYS A 101 15.83 21.82 13.99
CA CYS A 101 16.87 21.03 14.67
C CYS A 101 16.34 19.61 14.86
N SER A 102 17.00 18.62 14.26
CA SER A 102 16.62 17.21 14.44
C SER A 102 17.16 16.64 15.76
N GLN A 103 16.66 15.48 16.17
CA GLN A 103 17.08 14.79 17.39
C GLN A 103 18.58 14.42 17.44
N VAL A 104 19.23 14.32 16.27
CA VAL A 104 20.66 13.99 16.14
C VAL A 104 21.55 15.23 16.00
N ASP A 105 20.95 16.41 15.79
CA ASP A 105 21.67 17.65 15.61
C ASP A 105 21.93 18.35 16.96
N PHE A 106 23.10 18.97 17.08
CA PHE A 106 23.40 19.87 18.19
C PHE A 106 23.28 21.33 17.72
N THR A 107 22.11 21.94 17.91
CA THR A 107 21.88 23.38 17.70
C THR A 107 21.84 24.06 19.07
N PRO A 108 22.83 24.90 19.45
CA PRO A 108 22.76 25.65 20.70
C PRO A 108 21.60 26.65 20.73
N TRP A 109 20.93 26.75 21.87
CA TRP A 109 19.87 27.74 22.11
C TRP A 109 20.12 28.48 23.43
N ILE A 110 19.73 29.76 23.43
CA ILE A 110 19.79 30.67 24.57
C ILE A 110 18.50 31.47 24.59
N ILE A 111 17.83 31.54 25.73
CA ILE A 111 16.56 32.24 25.94
C ILE A 111 16.79 33.36 26.95
N PHE A 112 16.38 34.56 26.60
CA PHE A 112 16.32 35.73 27.48
C PHE A 112 14.85 36.02 27.80
N SER A 113 14.49 35.90 29.08
CA SER A 113 13.12 36.13 29.54
C SER A 113 13.03 37.37 30.43
N LYS A 114 11.96 38.14 30.24
CA LYS A 114 11.61 39.26 31.13
C LYS A 114 10.71 38.74 32.25
N HIS A 115 11.06 39.03 33.50
CA HIS A 115 10.12 38.85 34.61
C HIS A 115 9.08 39.97 34.61
N SER A 116 7.88 39.68 35.10
CA SER A 116 6.71 40.58 35.10
C SER A 116 6.87 41.88 35.91
N ASN A 117 8.04 42.12 36.51
CA ASN A 117 8.37 43.36 37.22
C ASN A 117 9.38 44.16 36.39
N SER A 118 9.00 45.34 35.90
CA SER A 118 9.73 46.15 34.90
C SER A 118 11.16 46.60 35.27
N ASN A 119 11.64 46.30 36.48
CA ASN A 119 12.99 46.61 36.97
C ASN A 119 13.87 45.37 37.23
N SER A 120 13.44 44.18 36.80
CA SER A 120 14.16 42.93 37.09
C SER A 120 15.18 42.56 36.01
N ILE A 121 16.32 42.02 36.46
CA ILE A 121 17.43 41.55 35.61
C ILE A 121 16.90 40.43 34.71
N PRO A 122 17.17 40.44 33.38
CA PRO A 122 16.72 39.38 32.49
C PRO A 122 17.27 38.02 32.89
N GLN A 123 16.40 37.01 32.92
CA GLN A 123 16.80 35.63 33.18
C GLN A 123 17.34 35.02 31.90
N ILE A 124 18.53 34.39 31.99
CA ILE A 124 19.18 33.74 30.85
C ILE A 124 19.17 32.23 31.09
N THR A 125 18.49 31.50 30.20
CA THR A 125 18.45 30.03 30.20
C THR A 125 19.14 29.53 28.94
N MET A 126 20.06 28.56 29.10
CA MET A 126 20.87 28.04 27.99
C MET A 126 20.82 26.53 27.94
N ARG A 127 20.89 25.96 26.72
CA ARG A 127 21.10 24.52 26.56
C ARG A 127 22.41 24.10 27.23
N PRO A 128 22.45 22.99 27.98
CA PRO A 128 23.71 22.46 28.52
C PRO A 128 24.74 22.20 27.41
N GLY A 129 26.01 22.56 27.68
CA GLY A 129 27.10 22.45 26.71
C GLY A 129 27.17 23.57 25.65
N THR A 130 26.36 24.62 25.78
CA THR A 130 26.43 25.81 24.92
C THR A 130 27.59 26.72 25.33
N GLN A 131 28.33 27.25 24.36
CA GLN A 131 29.35 28.30 24.60
C GLN A 131 28.70 29.58 25.13
N ASP A 132 29.43 30.32 25.96
CA ASP A 132 28.97 31.58 26.54
C ASP A 132 28.58 32.64 25.49
N LEU A 133 27.81 33.62 25.93
CA LEU A 133 27.40 34.78 25.11
C LEU A 133 28.58 35.71 24.88
N THR A 134 28.78 36.12 23.63
CA THR A 134 29.67 37.25 23.29
C THR A 134 29.03 38.57 23.72
N SER A 135 29.86 39.60 23.94
CA SER A 135 29.38 40.95 24.27
C SER A 135 28.41 41.49 23.21
N THR A 136 28.67 41.22 21.93
CA THR A 136 27.81 41.65 20.81
C THR A 136 26.46 40.91 20.77
N GLU A 137 26.44 39.59 20.99
CA GLU A 137 25.17 38.83 21.07
C GLU A 137 24.32 39.31 22.25
N LYS A 138 24.96 39.56 23.40
CA LYS A 138 24.29 40.04 24.61
C LYS A 138 23.68 41.43 24.40
N SER A 139 24.46 42.38 23.87
CA SER A 139 23.96 43.73 23.60
C SER A 139 22.80 43.72 22.60
N TYR A 140 22.87 42.90 21.55
CA TYR A 140 21.78 42.79 20.57
C TYR A 140 20.50 42.19 21.17
N ALA A 141 20.61 41.11 21.95
CA ALA A 141 19.46 40.48 22.59
C ALA A 141 18.78 41.41 23.62
N LEU A 142 19.57 42.16 24.41
CA LEU A 142 19.05 43.15 25.36
C LEU A 142 18.33 44.30 24.64
N ALA A 143 18.86 44.75 23.51
CA ALA A 143 18.23 45.79 22.70
C ALA A 143 16.90 45.32 22.11
N LEU A 144 16.79 44.06 21.66
CA LEU A 144 15.51 43.48 21.22
C LEU A 144 14.50 43.34 22.36
N MET A 145 14.97 43.12 23.59
CA MET A 145 14.11 43.20 24.77
C MET A 145 13.72 44.64 25.14
N GLY A 146 14.24 45.69 24.50
CA GLY A 146 13.93 47.06 24.88
C GLY A 146 14.47 47.46 26.27
N VAL A 147 15.54 46.79 26.74
CA VAL A 147 16.26 47.18 27.96
C VAL A 147 17.28 48.26 27.56
N ASP A 148 17.03 49.51 27.95
CA ASP A 148 17.91 50.63 27.61
C ASP A 148 19.33 50.45 28.19
N SER A 149 20.33 50.61 27.34
CA SER A 149 21.75 50.36 27.65
C SER A 149 22.41 51.43 28.55
N THR A 150 21.62 52.32 29.18
CA THR A 150 22.14 53.37 30.07
C THR A 150 22.52 52.88 31.48
N ILE A 151 22.35 51.58 31.76
CA ILE A 151 22.73 50.95 33.04
C ILE A 151 23.81 49.87 32.82
N SER A 152 24.84 50.15 32.03
CA SER A 152 25.98 49.23 31.89
C SER A 152 27.32 49.95 31.99
N THR A 153 27.66 50.33 33.22
CA THR A 153 29.06 50.49 33.63
C THR A 153 29.41 49.88 34.98
N ASN A 154 28.55 49.07 35.59
CA ASN A 154 28.90 48.38 36.83
C ASN A 154 28.33 46.96 36.88
N HIS A 155 29.25 46.01 37.07
CA HIS A 155 29.06 44.60 37.44
C HIS A 155 27.63 44.21 37.87
N GLN A 156 26.77 43.88 36.92
CA GLN A 156 25.54 43.15 37.22
C GLN A 156 25.80 41.66 37.05
N THR A 157 25.69 40.92 38.15
CA THR A 157 25.72 39.47 38.21
C THR A 157 24.41 38.93 37.62
N PHE A 158 24.51 38.27 36.46
CA PHE A 158 23.38 37.60 35.82
C PHE A 158 23.15 36.25 36.49
N GLN A 159 21.89 35.89 36.78
CA GLN A 159 21.56 34.52 37.15
C GLN A 159 21.51 33.67 35.88
N VAL A 160 22.65 33.04 35.56
CA VAL A 160 22.74 32.03 34.49
C VAL A 160 22.35 30.70 35.10
N GLN A 161 21.20 30.16 34.69
CA GLN A 161 20.78 28.84 35.10
C GLN A 161 21.08 27.84 33.98
N HIS A 162 22.11 27.02 34.19
CA HIS A 162 22.31 25.82 33.39
C HIS A 162 21.26 24.79 33.82
N VAL A 163 20.54 24.21 32.86
CA VAL A 163 19.70 23.04 33.14
C VAL A 163 20.61 21.93 33.65
N ALA A 164 20.51 21.58 34.93
CA ALA A 164 21.40 20.62 35.56
C ALA A 164 21.20 19.24 34.90
N ALA A 165 22.30 18.62 34.46
CA ALA A 165 22.28 17.23 34.05
C ALA A 165 22.08 16.34 35.28
N PRO A 166 21.00 15.54 35.39
CA PRO A 166 20.86 14.64 36.51
C PRO A 166 21.80 13.45 36.31
N SER A 167 22.79 13.32 37.20
CA SER A 167 23.48 12.06 37.45
C SER A 167 22.72 11.28 38.51
N LEU A 168 21.86 10.33 38.12
CA LEU A 168 21.27 9.36 39.05
C LEU A 168 21.18 7.96 38.42
N PRO A 169 21.24 6.91 39.26
CA PRO A 169 21.61 5.57 38.87
C PRO A 169 20.55 4.89 38.01
N ARG A 170 21.04 4.02 37.12
CA ARG A 170 20.29 3.17 36.20
C ARG A 170 19.33 2.25 36.96
N ALA A 171 18.18 2.77 37.36
CA ALA A 171 17.00 1.96 37.61
C ALA A 171 16.49 1.53 36.24
N ALA A 172 16.78 0.28 35.87
CA ALA A 172 16.20 -0.36 34.71
C ALA A 172 14.68 -0.45 34.93
N ILE A 173 13.95 0.60 34.54
CA ILE A 173 12.56 0.42 34.11
C ILE A 173 12.68 -0.35 32.80
N THR A 174 12.69 -1.67 32.93
CA THR A 174 12.58 -2.61 31.84
C THR A 174 11.14 -2.56 31.34
N MET A 175 10.77 -1.45 30.69
CA MET A 175 9.71 -1.49 29.70
C MET A 175 10.37 -2.01 28.42
N PRO A 176 9.79 -3.03 27.78
CA PRO A 176 10.47 -3.72 26.70
C PRO A 176 10.85 -2.71 25.63
N ASN A 177 12.17 -2.59 25.40
CA ASN A 177 12.67 -2.05 24.15
C ASN A 177 11.86 -2.74 23.05
N ALA A 178 10.97 -1.98 22.39
CA ALA A 178 10.48 -2.42 21.09
C ALA A 178 11.77 -2.62 20.27
N PRO A 179 12.08 -3.84 19.84
CA PRO A 179 13.28 -4.07 19.06
C PRO A 179 13.24 -3.09 17.89
N ARG A 180 14.38 -2.46 17.59
CA ARG A 180 14.59 -1.92 16.24
C ARG A 180 14.40 -3.11 15.31
N GLY A 181 13.21 -3.24 14.74
CA GLY A 181 12.75 -4.48 14.11
C GLY A 181 11.44 -5.06 14.64
N LYS A 182 10.49 -4.27 15.17
CA LYS A 182 9.09 -4.74 15.15
C LYS A 182 8.70 -5.02 13.69
N PRO A 183 8.15 -6.19 13.36
CA PRO A 183 7.60 -6.42 12.03
C PRO A 183 6.59 -5.31 11.76
N LYS A 184 6.71 -4.65 10.60
CA LYS A 184 5.75 -3.60 10.21
C LYS A 184 4.35 -4.16 10.07
N PHE A 185 4.23 -5.47 9.82
CA PHE A 185 2.98 -6.18 9.74
C PHE A 185 2.15 -6.07 11.03
N SER A 186 0.86 -5.78 10.88
CA SER A 186 -0.10 -5.74 11.99
C SER A 186 -1.46 -6.25 11.55
N LEU A 187 -2.20 -6.86 12.47
CA LEU A 187 -3.61 -7.22 12.27
C LEU A 187 -4.51 -6.04 12.62
N ILE A 188 -5.70 -5.99 12.05
CA ILE A 188 -6.66 -4.90 12.25
C ILE A 188 -7.04 -4.75 13.74
N LYS A 189 -7.22 -5.85 14.46
CA LYS A 189 -7.48 -5.87 15.91
C LYS A 189 -6.40 -5.19 16.76
N ASP A 190 -5.16 -5.15 16.27
CA ASP A 190 -3.98 -4.67 17.01
C ASP A 190 -3.60 -3.23 16.60
N LEU A 191 -4.40 -2.58 15.75
CA LEU A 191 -4.14 -1.23 15.28
C LEU A 191 -4.31 -0.18 16.37
N THR A 192 -3.40 0.78 16.35
CA THR A 192 -3.38 1.91 17.27
C THR A 192 -3.21 3.22 16.51
N TYR A 193 -3.86 4.28 16.98
CA TYR A 193 -3.77 5.60 16.36
C TYR A 193 -2.33 6.14 16.34
N GLY A 194 -1.99 6.87 15.27
CA GLY A 194 -0.69 7.51 15.12
C GLY A 194 0.44 6.55 14.72
N THR A 195 0.11 5.33 14.31
CA THR A 195 1.09 4.34 13.85
C THR A 195 1.11 4.19 12.34
N PHE A 196 2.25 3.72 11.84
CA PHE A 196 2.43 3.31 10.45
C PHE A 196 2.64 1.80 10.41
N VAL A 197 1.79 1.09 9.68
CA VAL A 197 1.74 -0.37 9.66
C VAL A 197 1.69 -0.91 8.24
N ASP A 198 2.15 -2.14 8.06
CA ASP A 198 1.93 -2.93 6.86
C ASP A 198 0.75 -3.88 7.14
N LEU A 199 -0.16 -4.03 6.17
CA LEU A 199 -1.40 -4.80 6.31
C LEU A 199 -1.52 -5.80 5.16
N ILE A 200 -1.77 -7.07 5.48
CA ILE A 200 -2.24 -8.06 4.52
C ILE A 200 -3.75 -8.18 4.74
N VAL A 201 -4.53 -7.84 3.71
CA VAL A 201 -5.98 -7.67 3.82
C VAL A 201 -6.69 -8.10 2.55
N GLN A 202 -7.96 -8.49 2.67
CA GLN A 202 -8.87 -8.66 1.54
C GLN A 202 -9.57 -7.32 1.24
N VAL A 203 -9.67 -6.97 -0.04
CA VAL A 203 -10.47 -5.82 -0.49
C VAL A 203 -11.95 -6.18 -0.49
N VAL A 204 -12.71 -5.56 0.40
CA VAL A 204 -14.15 -5.77 0.57
C VAL A 204 -14.95 -4.95 -0.44
N LYS A 205 -14.61 -3.66 -0.56
CA LYS A 205 -15.32 -2.71 -1.43
C LYS A 205 -14.38 -1.62 -1.89
N THR A 206 -14.59 -1.10 -3.09
CA THR A 206 -13.78 0.00 -3.63
C THR A 206 -14.66 1.19 -4.01
N PHE A 207 -14.16 2.41 -3.79
CA PHE A 207 -14.86 3.61 -4.21
C PHE A 207 -13.90 4.65 -4.82
N PRO A 208 -14.12 5.03 -6.09
CA PRO A 208 -13.51 6.22 -6.64
C PRO A 208 -14.26 7.45 -6.12
N GLU A 209 -13.60 8.25 -5.29
CA GLU A 209 -14.15 9.49 -4.75
C GLU A 209 -13.92 10.65 -5.74
N ASP A 210 -12.66 10.95 -6.04
CA ASP A 210 -12.26 11.98 -7.00
C ASP A 210 -11.06 11.50 -7.85
N TYR A 211 -10.48 12.38 -8.67
CA TYR A 211 -9.35 11.99 -9.52
C TYR A 211 -8.11 11.57 -8.71
N GLN A 212 -7.90 12.13 -7.52
CA GLN A 212 -6.68 11.99 -6.72
C GLN A 212 -6.79 10.92 -5.61
N ARG A 213 -8.01 10.57 -5.21
CA ARG A 213 -8.32 9.67 -4.10
C ARG A 213 -9.01 8.40 -4.57
N PHE A 214 -8.63 7.31 -3.93
CA PHE A 214 -9.29 6.02 -4.09
C PHE A 214 -9.46 5.39 -2.71
N LEU A 215 -10.69 5.01 -2.38
CA LEU A 215 -11.02 4.43 -1.08
C LEU A 215 -11.06 2.90 -1.22
N LEU A 216 -10.29 2.23 -0.37
CA LEU A 216 -10.36 0.80 -0.17
C LEU A 216 -11.03 0.52 1.18
N TYR A 217 -12.06 -0.31 1.19
CA TYR A 217 -12.56 -0.94 2.40
C TYR A 217 -11.93 -2.32 2.48
N VAL A 218 -11.20 -2.60 3.55
CA VAL A 218 -10.36 -3.79 3.66
C VAL A 218 -10.54 -4.49 4.99
N SER A 219 -10.39 -5.81 4.99
CA SER A 219 -10.54 -6.64 6.19
C SER A 219 -9.52 -7.77 6.23
N ASP A 220 -9.03 -8.07 7.43
CA ASP A 220 -8.29 -9.29 7.76
C ASP A 220 -9.11 -10.26 8.63
N TYR A 221 -10.42 -9.99 8.76
CA TYR A 221 -11.41 -10.70 9.56
C TYR A 221 -11.16 -10.67 11.08
N THR A 222 -10.39 -9.69 11.57
CA THR A 222 -10.23 -9.43 13.00
C THR A 222 -11.04 -8.20 13.44
N GLN A 223 -11.50 -8.18 14.70
CA GLN A 223 -12.38 -7.11 15.21
C GLN A 223 -11.59 -6.03 15.95
N ASN A 224 -11.87 -4.76 15.64
CA ASN A 224 -11.36 -3.60 16.37
C ASN A 224 -12.50 -2.66 16.75
N LYS A 225 -12.68 -2.41 18.05
CA LYS A 225 -13.77 -1.58 18.60
C LYS A 225 -13.76 -0.12 18.14
N GLN A 226 -12.64 0.35 17.59
CA GLN A 226 -12.49 1.72 17.09
C GLN A 226 -12.97 1.87 15.64
N LEU A 227 -13.36 0.78 14.98
CA LEU A 227 -13.90 0.79 13.62
C LEU A 227 -15.41 0.99 13.58
N PHE A 228 -15.91 1.38 12.41
CA PHE A 228 -17.35 1.45 12.15
C PHE A 228 -17.99 0.05 12.23
N ASN A 229 -19.18 -0.02 12.82
CA ASN A 229 -19.91 -1.27 12.99
C ASN A 229 -20.88 -1.51 11.82
N TYR A 230 -20.55 -2.45 10.94
CA TYR A 230 -21.41 -2.83 9.83
C TYR A 230 -22.46 -3.86 10.29
N ALA A 231 -23.71 -3.43 10.45
CA ALA A 231 -24.79 -4.32 10.89
C ALA A 231 -25.22 -5.32 9.79
N LEU A 232 -25.67 -6.50 10.22
CA LEU A 232 -26.17 -7.58 9.36
C LEU A 232 -27.55 -7.29 8.75
N ASN A 233 -28.22 -6.19 9.13
CA ASN A 233 -29.59 -5.91 8.71
C ASN A 233 -29.67 -5.44 7.24
N GLU A 234 -30.65 -5.99 6.52
CA GLU A 234 -31.02 -5.62 5.16
C GLU A 234 -31.17 -4.09 5.00
N GLY A 235 -30.34 -3.47 4.17
CA GLY A 235 -30.55 -2.11 3.66
C GLY A 235 -30.02 -0.93 4.51
N GLY A 236 -29.23 -1.18 5.55
CA GLY A 236 -28.77 -0.14 6.48
C GLY A 236 -27.35 0.41 6.25
N SER A 237 -27.06 1.12 5.14
CA SER A 237 -25.93 2.07 5.13
C SER A 237 -26.09 3.20 4.13
N ARG A 238 -25.83 4.43 4.59
CA ARG A 238 -25.91 5.71 3.88
C ARG A 238 -24.89 5.81 2.73
N ASP A 239 -24.97 4.95 1.72
CA ASP A 239 -24.32 5.19 0.43
C ASP A 239 -25.23 6.11 -0.39
N GLY A 240 -25.22 7.38 -0.02
CA GLY A 240 -25.97 8.45 -0.65
C GLY A 240 -25.76 9.74 0.14
N ASP A 241 -25.52 10.84 -0.56
CA ASP A 241 -25.57 12.15 0.06
C ASP A 241 -26.95 12.31 0.71
N GLU A 242 -26.98 12.85 1.93
CA GLU A 242 -28.21 13.09 2.71
C GLU A 242 -29.27 13.92 1.94
N TYR A 243 -28.85 14.54 0.83
CA TYR A 243 -29.65 15.41 -0.02
C TYR A 243 -29.93 14.86 -1.44
N GLY A 244 -29.50 13.65 -1.79
CA GLY A 244 -29.96 12.92 -3.00
C GLY A 244 -29.55 13.49 -4.37
N TYR A 245 -28.46 14.24 -4.48
CA TYR A 245 -27.95 14.80 -5.74
C TYR A 245 -27.15 13.79 -6.59
N LEU A 246 -26.73 12.64 -6.03
CA LEU A 246 -25.98 11.62 -6.78
C LEU A 246 -26.81 10.35 -7.05
N SER A 247 -27.20 10.18 -8.32
CA SER A 247 -27.89 9.00 -8.88
C SER A 247 -26.98 7.75 -8.95
N ARG A 248 -26.40 7.28 -7.85
CA ARG A 248 -25.74 5.96 -7.80
C ARG A 248 -26.61 4.99 -7.01
N SER A 249 -26.85 3.81 -7.60
CA SER A 249 -27.60 2.75 -6.93
C SER A 249 -26.87 2.33 -5.65
N LYS A 250 -27.54 2.45 -4.51
CA LYS A 250 -27.08 2.00 -3.19
C LYS A 250 -26.63 0.53 -3.30
N ARG A 251 -25.35 0.24 -3.06
CA ARG A 251 -24.82 -1.13 -3.10
C ARG A 251 -24.81 -1.68 -1.68
N ASP A 252 -25.43 -2.83 -1.50
CA ASP A 252 -25.45 -3.54 -0.22
C ASP A 252 -24.03 -3.85 0.27
N TRP A 253 -23.88 -3.92 1.59
CA TRP A 253 -22.62 -4.28 2.21
C TRP A 253 -22.41 -5.80 2.12
N PRO A 254 -21.34 -6.28 1.44
CA PRO A 254 -21.13 -7.71 1.23
C PRO A 254 -20.58 -8.44 2.47
N GLY A 255 -20.28 -7.71 3.55
CA GLY A 255 -19.56 -8.22 4.71
C GLY A 255 -18.03 -8.08 4.57
N PRO A 256 -17.25 -8.33 5.63
CA PRO A 256 -17.70 -8.83 6.93
C PRO A 256 -18.47 -7.78 7.73
N TYR A 257 -19.44 -8.27 8.49
CA TYR A 257 -20.25 -7.53 9.45
C TYR A 257 -19.53 -7.37 10.78
N GLY A 258 -19.92 -6.36 11.55
CA GLY A 258 -19.24 -5.96 12.77
C GLY A 258 -18.21 -4.86 12.55
N GLN A 259 -17.34 -4.69 13.55
CA GLN A 259 -16.24 -3.72 13.52
C GLN A 259 -14.96 -4.37 13.01
N MET A 260 -14.99 -4.88 11.77
CA MET A 260 -13.91 -5.68 11.17
C MET A 260 -13.34 -5.08 9.89
N THR A 261 -13.91 -3.97 9.40
CA THR A 261 -13.50 -3.38 8.12
C THR A 261 -12.88 -2.00 8.33
N LEU A 262 -11.66 -1.86 7.86
CA LEU A 262 -10.90 -0.61 7.86
C LEU A 262 -11.09 0.12 6.53
N GLN A 263 -11.45 1.40 6.58
CA GLN A 263 -11.41 2.28 5.42
C GLN A 263 -10.00 2.83 5.25
N VAL A 264 -9.39 2.65 4.08
CA VAL A 264 -8.07 3.18 3.75
C VAL A 264 -8.19 4.15 2.57
N THR A 265 -7.82 5.41 2.79
CA THR A 265 -7.76 6.43 1.73
C THR A 265 -6.40 6.38 1.05
N LEU A 266 -6.37 6.03 -0.23
CA LEU A 266 -5.18 6.09 -1.07
C LEU A 266 -5.08 7.44 -1.75
N TRP A 267 -3.89 8.03 -1.74
CA TRP A 267 -3.52 9.23 -2.48
C TRP A 267 -2.56 8.87 -3.61
N GLU A 268 -2.39 9.77 -4.57
CA GLU A 268 -1.41 9.61 -5.66
C GLU A 268 -0.01 9.28 -5.09
N PRO A 269 0.78 8.40 -5.73
CA PRO A 269 0.50 7.63 -6.95
C PRO A 269 -0.36 6.37 -6.72
N HIS A 270 -0.60 5.99 -5.46
CA HIS A 270 -1.24 4.73 -5.09
C HIS A 270 -2.69 4.65 -5.56
N SER A 271 -3.41 5.77 -5.52
CA SER A 271 -4.79 5.86 -5.97
C SER A 271 -4.94 5.54 -7.47
N HIS A 272 -4.06 6.07 -8.32
CA HIS A 272 -4.05 5.80 -9.75
C HIS A 272 -3.78 4.33 -10.03
N TYR A 273 -2.73 3.77 -9.41
CA TYR A 273 -2.36 2.37 -9.58
C TYR A 273 -3.49 1.43 -9.12
N ALA A 274 -4.03 1.65 -7.92
CA ALA A 274 -5.05 0.78 -7.35
C ALA A 274 -6.34 0.77 -8.17
N ARG A 275 -6.74 1.92 -8.73
CA ARG A 275 -7.92 2.03 -9.60
C ARG A 275 -7.84 1.15 -10.84
N GLN A 276 -6.65 0.89 -11.36
CA GLN A 276 -6.44 0.09 -12.57
C GLN A 276 -6.17 -1.39 -12.26
N ASN A 277 -5.56 -1.68 -11.11
CA ASN A 277 -4.99 -3.00 -10.83
C ASN A 277 -5.64 -3.76 -9.69
N ILE A 278 -6.44 -3.11 -8.83
CA ILE A 278 -7.03 -3.73 -7.63
C ILE A 278 -8.56 -3.80 -7.77
N LYS A 279 -9.11 -4.98 -7.51
CA LYS A 279 -10.55 -5.28 -7.57
C LYS A 279 -11.07 -5.72 -6.21
N GLU A 280 -12.39 -5.70 -6.06
CA GLU A 280 -13.08 -6.31 -4.93
C GLU A 280 -12.76 -7.82 -4.89
N ASN A 281 -12.61 -8.36 -3.69
CA ASN A 281 -12.14 -9.71 -3.36
C ASN A 281 -10.65 -10.01 -3.63
N ASP A 282 -9.85 -9.08 -4.14
CA ASP A 282 -8.39 -9.28 -4.21
C ASP A 282 -7.76 -9.24 -2.81
N PHE A 283 -6.70 -10.01 -2.63
CA PHE A 283 -5.81 -9.90 -1.47
C PHE A 283 -4.68 -8.92 -1.80
N VAL A 284 -4.38 -8.03 -0.87
CA VAL A 284 -3.37 -6.99 -1.07
C VAL A 284 -2.50 -6.81 0.16
N LEU A 285 -1.23 -6.54 -0.08
CA LEU A 285 -0.30 -6.00 0.91
C LEU A 285 -0.29 -4.47 0.77
N LEU A 286 -0.76 -3.78 1.80
CA LEU A 286 -0.66 -2.33 1.92
C LEU A 286 0.52 -2.01 2.83
N GLN A 287 1.53 -1.32 2.33
CA GLN A 287 2.72 -0.98 3.10
C GLN A 287 2.64 0.45 3.64
N ASN A 288 3.06 0.67 4.89
CA ASN A 288 3.20 1.97 5.52
C ASN A 288 1.88 2.77 5.60
N VAL A 289 0.77 2.09 5.89
CA VAL A 289 -0.54 2.69 6.11
C VAL A 289 -0.50 3.50 7.41
N ASN A 290 -0.85 4.79 7.33
CA ASN A 290 -0.97 5.68 8.48
C ASN A 290 -2.36 5.52 9.13
N ILE A 291 -2.40 5.02 10.36
CA ILE A 291 -3.62 4.82 11.14
C ILE A 291 -3.98 6.10 11.90
N LYS A 292 -5.17 6.63 11.66
CA LYS A 292 -5.63 7.92 12.19
C LYS A 292 -7.12 7.89 12.53
N THR A 293 -7.56 8.92 13.24
CA THR A 293 -8.99 9.17 13.46
C THR A 293 -9.59 9.83 12.22
N GLY A 294 -10.72 9.30 11.75
CA GLY A 294 -11.52 9.83 10.66
C GLY A 294 -12.07 11.20 11.01
N ARG A 295 -11.92 12.17 10.11
CA ARG A 295 -12.29 13.57 10.38
C ARG A 295 -13.80 13.79 10.47
N MET A 296 -14.58 12.99 9.75
CA MET A 296 -16.03 13.15 9.65
C MET A 296 -16.79 12.12 10.51
N SER A 297 -16.23 10.91 10.62
CA SER A 297 -16.86 9.76 11.25
C SER A 297 -16.44 9.56 12.71
N GLY A 298 -15.28 10.10 13.10
CA GLY A 298 -14.66 9.87 14.42
C GLY A 298 -14.14 8.44 14.63
N VAL A 299 -14.30 7.54 13.66
CA VAL A 299 -13.83 6.15 13.72
C VAL A 299 -12.41 6.03 13.19
N MET A 300 -11.76 4.89 13.44
CA MET A 300 -10.42 4.60 12.93
C MET A 300 -10.43 4.42 11.41
N GLU A 301 -9.49 5.10 10.75
CA GLU A 301 -9.29 5.08 9.31
C GLU A 301 -7.79 4.97 8.99
N GLY A 302 -7.47 4.38 7.84
CA GLY A 302 -6.13 4.34 7.27
C GLY A 302 -5.93 5.40 6.19
N SER A 303 -4.70 5.82 5.98
CA SER A 303 -4.33 6.59 4.79
C SER A 303 -2.96 6.24 4.27
N LEU A 304 -2.84 6.19 2.94
CA LEU A 304 -1.60 5.91 2.26
C LEU A 304 -1.25 7.08 1.35
N HIS A 305 -0.21 7.81 1.72
CA HIS A 305 0.27 8.98 0.99
C HIS A 305 1.51 8.63 0.16
N THR A 306 1.84 9.50 -0.80
CA THR A 306 3.11 9.46 -1.53
C THR A 306 4.29 9.39 -0.56
N ASP A 307 5.24 8.50 -0.83
CA ASP A 307 6.50 8.49 -0.09
C ASP A 307 7.28 9.78 -0.41
N ARG A 308 7.88 10.38 0.61
CA ARG A 308 8.62 11.65 0.47
C ARG A 308 10.01 11.47 -0.13
N HIS A 309 10.61 10.29 0.03
CA HIS A 309 11.94 9.96 -0.45
C HIS A 309 11.89 9.20 -1.77
N TYR A 310 10.85 8.39 -1.98
CA TYR A 310 10.65 7.59 -3.20
C TYR A 310 9.25 7.82 -3.78
N PRO A 311 8.95 9.02 -4.34
CA PRO A 311 7.60 9.37 -4.80
C PRO A 311 7.00 8.42 -5.84
N GLU A 312 7.84 7.75 -6.62
CA GLU A 312 7.46 6.74 -7.62
C GLU A 312 7.10 5.37 -7.04
N LYS A 313 7.42 5.12 -5.76
CA LYS A 313 7.18 3.81 -5.14
C LYS A 313 5.69 3.59 -4.90
N ILE A 314 5.16 2.52 -5.48
CA ILE A 314 3.81 2.02 -5.20
C ILE A 314 3.85 1.11 -3.98
N GLN A 315 3.02 1.41 -2.98
CA GLN A 315 2.94 0.69 -1.70
C GLN A 315 1.66 -0.14 -1.56
N VAL A 316 0.99 -0.36 -2.69
CA VAL A 316 -0.17 -1.25 -2.83
C VAL A 316 0.28 -2.40 -3.70
N VAL A 317 0.50 -3.56 -3.09
CA VAL A 317 1.02 -4.74 -3.77
C VAL A 317 -0.09 -5.78 -3.86
N PRO A 318 -0.60 -6.12 -5.05
CA PRO A 318 -1.51 -7.25 -5.21
C PRO A 318 -0.77 -8.55 -4.87
N ILE A 319 -1.46 -9.44 -4.18
CA ILE A 319 -0.94 -10.74 -3.77
C ILE A 319 -1.47 -11.79 -4.76
N ASN A 320 -0.58 -12.65 -5.26
CA ASN A 320 -0.94 -13.68 -6.23
C ASN A 320 -1.26 -15.01 -5.53
N ASP A 321 -2.00 -15.87 -6.22
CA ASP A 321 -2.46 -17.17 -5.70
C ASP A 321 -1.30 -18.15 -5.40
N ASN A 322 -0.14 -17.92 -6.02
CA ASN A 322 1.09 -18.71 -5.83
C ASN A 322 1.98 -18.20 -4.68
N ASP A 323 1.62 -17.10 -4.00
CA ASP A 323 2.40 -16.59 -2.87
C ASP A 323 2.15 -17.45 -1.62
N SER A 324 3.13 -18.30 -1.26
CA SER A 324 3.06 -19.18 -0.08
C SER A 324 3.34 -18.45 1.25
N ASP A 325 2.94 -17.18 1.38
CA ASP A 325 3.13 -16.41 2.64
C ASP A 325 2.20 -16.95 3.74
N GLU A 326 2.78 -17.34 4.86
CA GLU A 326 2.05 -17.83 6.03
C GLU A 326 1.03 -16.82 6.57
N ASP A 327 1.28 -15.52 6.43
CA ASP A 327 0.37 -14.49 6.92
C ASP A 327 -0.89 -14.37 6.04
N ILE A 328 -0.78 -14.63 4.74
CA ILE A 328 -1.94 -14.78 3.83
C ILE A 328 -2.75 -16.01 4.21
N LYS A 329 -2.10 -17.16 4.41
CA LYS A 329 -2.79 -18.41 4.81
C LYS A 329 -3.58 -18.20 6.10
N LYS A 330 -2.99 -17.52 7.10
CA LYS A 330 -3.71 -17.17 8.33
C LYS A 330 -4.92 -16.28 8.06
N LEU A 331 -4.83 -15.31 7.15
CA LEU A 331 -5.97 -14.47 6.76
C LEU A 331 -7.08 -15.31 6.14
N VAL A 332 -6.76 -16.16 5.16
CA VAL A 332 -7.73 -17.03 4.50
C VAL A 332 -8.42 -17.96 5.51
N ARG A 333 -7.68 -18.55 6.44
CA ARG A 333 -8.27 -19.35 7.54
C ARG A 333 -9.27 -18.54 8.37
N ARG A 334 -8.92 -17.30 8.78
CA ARG A 334 -9.83 -16.41 9.54
C ARG A 334 -11.09 -16.06 8.76
N LYS A 335 -10.96 -15.83 7.45
CA LYS A 335 -12.09 -15.61 6.54
C LYS A 335 -13.04 -16.80 6.54
N LEU A 336 -12.52 -18.01 6.30
CA LEU A 336 -13.33 -19.22 6.24
C LEU A 336 -14.03 -19.50 7.57
N GLU A 337 -13.31 -19.36 8.69
CA GLU A 337 -13.87 -19.53 10.04
C GLU A 337 -14.99 -18.51 10.33
N TYR A 338 -14.77 -17.23 9.98
CA TYR A 338 -15.77 -16.18 10.12
C TYR A 338 -17.06 -16.54 9.38
N TRP A 339 -16.96 -16.90 8.09
CA TRP A 339 -18.13 -17.20 7.28
C TRP A 339 -18.81 -18.50 7.70
N LYS A 340 -18.05 -19.50 8.16
CA LYS A 340 -18.60 -20.72 8.76
C LYS A 340 -19.45 -20.39 9.99
N ARG A 341 -18.96 -19.51 10.87
CA ARG A 341 -19.71 -19.05 12.05
C ARG A 341 -20.98 -18.28 11.67
N ILE A 342 -20.90 -17.32 10.74
CA ILE A 342 -22.06 -16.54 10.30
C ILE A 342 -23.17 -17.44 9.73
N ARG A 343 -22.81 -18.45 8.92
CA ARG A 343 -23.77 -19.43 8.38
C ARG A 343 -24.40 -20.29 9.48
N ALA A 344 -23.61 -20.71 10.47
CA ALA A 344 -24.12 -21.49 11.59
C ALA A 344 -25.08 -20.69 12.47
N GLU A 345 -24.79 -19.41 12.70
CA GLU A 345 -25.62 -18.50 13.51
C GLU A 345 -26.86 -18.00 12.76
N ASN A 346 -26.83 -17.97 11.42
CA ASN A 346 -27.93 -17.48 10.58
C ASN A 346 -28.25 -18.47 9.45
N PRO A 347 -29.01 -19.55 9.71
CA PRO A 347 -29.26 -20.66 8.77
C PRO A 347 -30.04 -20.34 7.47
N GLY A 348 -30.24 -19.06 7.12
CA GLY A 348 -30.86 -18.61 5.87
C GLY A 348 -30.08 -17.48 5.18
N PHE A 349 -28.91 -17.11 5.70
CA PHE A 349 -28.08 -16.05 5.14
C PHE A 349 -27.26 -16.57 3.96
N HIS A 350 -27.71 -16.28 2.75
CA HIS A 350 -26.90 -16.41 1.53
C HIS A 350 -26.26 -15.06 1.28
N GLY A 351 -24.96 -14.94 1.53
CA GLY A 351 -24.23 -13.67 1.35
C GLY A 351 -24.47 -13.07 -0.04
N ASN A 352 -24.55 -11.74 -0.11
CA ASN A 352 -24.65 -10.99 -1.36
C ASN A 352 -23.32 -11.07 -2.11
N ASP A 353 -23.08 -12.21 -2.76
CA ASP A 353 -21.92 -12.41 -3.60
C ASP A 353 -22.06 -11.58 -4.87
N THR A 354 -21.20 -10.57 -5.01
CA THR A 354 -21.23 -9.58 -6.10
C THR A 354 -20.88 -10.18 -7.46
N ASN A 355 -20.57 -11.48 -7.54
CA ASN A 355 -20.36 -12.21 -8.79
C ASN A 355 -21.61 -12.92 -9.33
N LYS A 356 -22.74 -12.97 -8.63
CA LYS A 356 -24.00 -13.49 -9.20
C LYS A 356 -24.77 -12.40 -9.96
N ARG A 357 -24.18 -11.84 -11.03
CA ARG A 357 -24.99 -11.19 -12.06
C ARG A 357 -25.78 -12.26 -12.82
N LYS A 358 -27.03 -12.46 -12.37
CA LYS A 358 -28.15 -13.16 -13.03
C LYS A 358 -27.95 -14.64 -13.36
N ALA A 359 -28.15 -15.47 -12.33
CA ALA A 359 -28.80 -16.76 -12.49
C ALA A 359 -29.55 -17.06 -11.19
N ALA A 360 -30.68 -16.38 -11.02
CA ALA A 360 -31.76 -16.84 -10.16
C ALA A 360 -32.93 -17.08 -11.11
N GLU A 361 -33.01 -18.31 -11.61
CA GLU A 361 -34.28 -18.90 -11.99
C GLU A 361 -35.14 -18.91 -10.72
N ASN A 362 -36.12 -18.03 -10.68
CA ASN A 362 -37.42 -18.41 -10.18
C ASN A 362 -38.44 -17.81 -11.13
N ASP A 363 -39.23 -18.71 -11.70
CA ASP A 363 -40.37 -18.46 -12.56
C ASP A 363 -41.27 -17.40 -11.94
N GLU A 364 -41.32 -16.21 -12.55
CA GLU A 364 -42.55 -15.48 -12.78
C GLU A 364 -42.31 -14.40 -13.86
N GLN A 365 -43.22 -14.36 -14.83
CA GLN A 365 -43.10 -13.66 -16.12
C GLN A 365 -42.71 -12.17 -16.00
N PRO A 366 -41.73 -11.66 -16.79
CA PRO A 366 -41.48 -10.23 -16.85
C PRO A 366 -42.43 -9.56 -17.86
N ARG A 367 -43.58 -9.10 -17.37
CA ARG A 367 -44.35 -8.05 -18.07
C ARG A 367 -43.60 -6.72 -17.90
N ASN A 368 -43.31 -6.08 -19.04
CA ASN A 368 -42.77 -4.72 -19.24
C ASN A 368 -41.26 -4.59 -19.48
N LEU A 369 -40.81 -5.11 -20.64
CA LEU A 369 -39.58 -4.64 -21.29
C LEU A 369 -39.91 -3.54 -22.31
N SER A 370 -39.15 -2.43 -22.28
CA SER A 370 -39.29 -1.33 -23.24
C SER A 370 -39.09 -1.80 -24.69
N LYS A 371 -39.81 -1.18 -25.65
CA LYS A 371 -39.78 -1.54 -27.09
C LYS A 371 -38.34 -1.63 -27.66
N ARG A 372 -37.41 -0.82 -27.15
CA ARG A 372 -36.01 -0.77 -27.61
C ARG A 372 -35.18 -1.97 -27.12
N ALA A 373 -35.45 -2.47 -25.92
CA ALA A 373 -34.80 -3.67 -25.38
C ALA A 373 -35.28 -4.95 -26.11
N ARG A 374 -36.59 -5.04 -26.40
CA ARG A 374 -37.15 -6.14 -27.20
C ARG A 374 -36.55 -6.20 -28.61
N LYS A 375 -36.36 -5.05 -29.26
CA LYS A 375 -35.75 -5.00 -30.61
C LYS A 375 -34.29 -5.48 -30.59
N ARG A 376 -33.48 -5.07 -29.61
CA ARG A 376 -32.08 -5.53 -29.47
C ARG A 376 -31.97 -7.02 -29.17
N LEU A 377 -32.84 -7.57 -28.33
CA LEU A 377 -32.84 -9.00 -27.99
C LEU A 377 -33.29 -9.86 -29.18
N ALA A 378 -34.28 -9.40 -29.94
CA ALA A 378 -34.72 -10.05 -31.17
C ALA A 378 -33.62 -10.00 -32.26
N GLU A 379 -32.89 -8.90 -32.35
CA GLU A 379 -31.80 -8.73 -33.32
C GLU A 379 -30.56 -9.55 -32.95
N GLN A 380 -30.26 -9.70 -31.65
CA GLN A 380 -29.24 -10.64 -31.15
C GLN A 380 -29.65 -12.10 -31.36
N LYS A 381 -30.89 -12.49 -31.04
CA LYS A 381 -31.39 -13.83 -31.32
C LYS A 381 -31.39 -14.13 -32.81
N LYS A 382 -31.74 -13.16 -33.67
CA LYS A 382 -31.70 -13.31 -35.13
C LYS A 382 -30.26 -13.42 -35.65
N LYS A 383 -29.29 -12.71 -35.06
CA LYS A 383 -27.86 -12.87 -35.37
C LYS A 383 -27.29 -14.21 -34.89
N GLN A 384 -27.72 -14.71 -33.72
CA GLN A 384 -27.31 -16.03 -33.23
C GLN A 384 -27.93 -17.17 -34.04
N LEU A 385 -29.22 -17.10 -34.38
CA LEU A 385 -29.88 -18.05 -35.29
C LEU A 385 -29.30 -17.97 -36.71
N ALA A 386 -28.91 -16.80 -37.20
CA ALA A 386 -28.25 -16.68 -38.50
C ALA A 386 -26.80 -17.20 -38.49
N LYS A 387 -26.15 -17.23 -37.32
CA LYS A 387 -24.83 -17.84 -37.14
C LYS A 387 -24.95 -19.37 -37.05
N SER A 388 -25.91 -19.86 -36.27
CA SER A 388 -26.23 -21.29 -36.16
C SER A 388 -26.74 -21.89 -37.49
N LYS A 389 -27.56 -21.17 -38.26
CA LYS A 389 -27.96 -21.61 -39.61
C LYS A 389 -26.84 -21.56 -40.65
N ARG A 390 -25.80 -20.74 -40.46
CA ARG A 390 -24.59 -20.76 -41.31
C ARG A 390 -23.66 -21.92 -40.96
N ASP A 391 -23.77 -22.48 -39.77
CA ASP A 391 -23.01 -23.65 -39.34
C ASP A 391 -23.72 -24.97 -39.72
N GLU A 392 -25.05 -24.98 -39.89
CA GLU A 392 -25.82 -26.13 -40.43
C GLU A 392 -25.79 -26.24 -41.97
N ASP A 393 -25.60 -25.14 -42.70
CA ASP A 393 -25.48 -25.12 -44.18
C ASP A 393 -24.00 -25.15 -44.66
N GLN A 394 -23.04 -25.44 -43.77
CA GLN A 394 -21.75 -25.93 -44.26
C GLN A 394 -21.98 -27.34 -44.81
N PRO A 395 -21.54 -27.65 -46.04
CA PRO A 395 -21.50 -29.04 -46.46
C PRO A 395 -20.73 -29.79 -45.37
N GLU A 396 -21.32 -30.91 -44.90
CA GLU A 396 -20.59 -31.96 -44.21
C GLU A 396 -19.19 -31.96 -44.77
N ILE A 397 -18.17 -31.82 -43.91
CA ILE A 397 -16.78 -31.87 -44.33
C ILE A 397 -16.58 -33.26 -44.92
N ALA A 398 -16.89 -33.37 -46.20
CA ALA A 398 -16.58 -34.46 -47.07
C ALA A 398 -15.07 -34.51 -47.02
N THR A 399 -14.55 -35.47 -46.25
CA THR A 399 -13.44 -36.34 -46.64
C THR A 399 -12.47 -35.72 -47.64
N SER A 400 -11.94 -34.54 -47.30
CA SER A 400 -10.94 -33.79 -48.05
C SER A 400 -9.73 -33.53 -47.16
N ALA A 401 -9.50 -34.44 -46.20
CA ALA A 401 -8.27 -34.53 -45.45
C ALA A 401 -7.49 -35.80 -45.84
N LEU A 402 -7.21 -35.94 -47.14
CA LEU A 402 -5.87 -36.38 -47.54
C LEU A 402 -4.94 -35.14 -47.51
N GLY A 403 -5.04 -34.35 -46.44
CA GLY A 403 -4.06 -33.31 -46.14
C GLY A 403 -2.72 -34.02 -46.02
N LYS A 404 -1.72 -33.56 -46.77
CA LYS A 404 -0.35 -34.07 -46.67
C LYS A 404 -0.03 -34.18 -45.18
N ARG A 405 0.28 -35.39 -44.70
CA ARG A 405 0.37 -35.76 -43.27
C ARG A 405 1.29 -34.85 -42.43
N ASP A 406 2.06 -33.99 -43.09
CA ASP A 406 3.09 -33.13 -42.51
C ASP A 406 2.80 -31.62 -42.65
N GLN A 407 1.58 -31.19 -42.99
CA GLN A 407 1.25 -29.76 -43.06
C GLN A 407 0.92 -29.17 -41.68
N LEU A 408 1.58 -28.06 -41.31
CA LEU A 408 1.33 -27.34 -40.06
C LEU A 408 -0.03 -26.64 -40.06
N ASN A 409 -0.67 -26.58 -38.89
CA ASN A 409 -1.90 -25.83 -38.68
C ASN A 409 -1.63 -24.31 -38.77
N TYR A 410 -2.22 -23.64 -39.76
CA TYR A 410 -2.01 -22.21 -40.02
C TYR A 410 -2.47 -21.27 -38.89
N TYR A 411 -3.38 -21.74 -38.04
CA TYR A 411 -3.90 -20.98 -36.90
C TYR A 411 -2.99 -21.04 -35.67
N VAL A 412 -2.09 -22.02 -35.61
CA VAL A 412 -1.12 -22.19 -34.51
C VAL A 412 0.22 -21.63 -34.97
N ARG A 413 0.77 -20.67 -34.22
CA ARG A 413 2.02 -19.98 -34.56
C ARG A 413 2.91 -19.88 -33.34
N ALA A 414 4.21 -20.02 -33.55
CA ALA A 414 5.19 -19.76 -32.51
C ALA A 414 5.25 -18.25 -32.22
N ASN A 415 5.41 -17.90 -30.94
CA ASN A 415 5.58 -16.50 -30.52
C ASN A 415 6.87 -15.88 -31.11
N ASP A 416 7.92 -16.69 -31.24
CA ASP A 416 9.15 -16.32 -31.95
C ASP A 416 9.39 -17.28 -33.14
N PRO A 417 9.03 -16.86 -34.37
CA PRO A 417 9.24 -17.66 -35.56
C PRO A 417 10.72 -17.91 -35.90
N SER A 418 11.65 -17.08 -35.39
CA SER A 418 13.07 -17.12 -35.75
C SER A 418 13.84 -18.24 -35.04
N VAL A 419 13.37 -18.69 -33.88
CA VAL A 419 13.98 -19.79 -33.11
C VAL A 419 13.92 -21.08 -33.94
N PRO A 420 15.01 -21.85 -34.11
CA PRO A 420 14.98 -23.11 -34.87
C PRO A 420 14.12 -24.18 -34.18
N CYS A 421 13.47 -25.05 -34.98
CA CYS A 421 12.73 -26.19 -34.43
C CYS A 421 13.70 -27.24 -33.85
N ARG A 422 13.35 -27.81 -32.70
CA ARG A 422 14.00 -28.97 -32.08
C ARG A 422 13.06 -30.18 -32.09
N SER A 423 13.63 -31.37 -32.19
CA SER A 423 12.90 -32.62 -32.04
C SER A 423 12.54 -32.86 -30.56
N ILE A 424 11.54 -33.67 -30.28
CA ILE A 424 11.23 -34.08 -28.90
C ILE A 424 12.41 -34.82 -28.29
N SER A 425 13.12 -35.64 -29.06
CA SER A 425 14.31 -36.36 -28.57
C SER A 425 15.44 -35.43 -28.16
N ASP A 426 15.70 -34.37 -28.94
CA ASP A 426 16.68 -33.34 -28.58
C ASP A 426 16.27 -32.61 -27.29
N ILE A 427 14.97 -32.36 -27.09
CA ILE A 427 14.45 -31.68 -25.90
C ILE A 427 14.63 -32.58 -24.67
N LEU A 428 14.24 -33.86 -24.76
CA LEU A 428 14.30 -34.81 -23.65
C LEU A 428 15.73 -35.22 -23.28
N SER A 429 16.63 -35.31 -24.26
CA SER A 429 18.03 -35.71 -24.07
C SER A 429 18.99 -34.55 -23.81
N ASN A 430 18.50 -33.30 -23.71
CA ASN A 430 19.35 -32.12 -23.62
C ASN A 430 20.32 -32.17 -22.41
N GLU A 431 21.62 -32.02 -22.70
CA GLU A 431 22.74 -32.06 -21.76
C GLU A 431 22.77 -30.91 -20.74
N SER A 432 22.01 -29.83 -20.96
CA SER A 432 21.90 -28.68 -20.03
C SER A 432 21.30 -29.03 -18.66
N HIS A 433 20.82 -30.26 -18.48
CA HIS A 433 20.52 -30.81 -17.16
C HIS A 433 21.76 -30.89 -16.27
N THR A 434 22.92 -31.13 -16.86
CA THR A 434 24.20 -31.34 -16.18
C THR A 434 24.95 -30.02 -16.06
N ASN A 435 25.28 -29.64 -14.84
CA ASN A 435 25.93 -28.38 -14.49
C ASN A 435 27.22 -28.65 -13.71
N MET A 436 28.19 -27.76 -13.84
CA MET A 436 29.46 -27.82 -13.10
C MET A 436 29.49 -26.69 -12.08
N SER A 437 29.81 -27.01 -10.83
CA SER A 437 30.03 -26.00 -9.79
C SER A 437 31.37 -25.27 -10.05
N PRO A 438 31.57 -24.08 -9.46
CA PRO A 438 32.87 -23.41 -9.49
C PRO A 438 34.04 -24.27 -8.96
N ASP A 439 33.74 -25.24 -8.09
CA ASP A 439 34.70 -26.18 -7.50
C ASP A 439 34.90 -27.45 -8.35
N GLY A 440 34.30 -27.53 -9.53
CA GLY A 440 34.45 -28.66 -10.45
C GLY A 440 33.59 -29.88 -10.14
N ILE A 441 32.52 -29.74 -9.35
CA ILE A 441 31.59 -30.82 -9.05
C ILE A 441 30.47 -30.82 -10.10
N GLU A 442 30.29 -31.97 -10.75
CA GLU A 442 29.17 -32.21 -11.66
C GLU A 442 27.89 -32.49 -10.88
N TYR A 443 26.81 -31.75 -11.18
CA TYR A 443 25.50 -31.97 -10.58
C TYR A 443 24.40 -31.80 -11.62
N ARG A 444 23.32 -32.57 -11.46
CA ARG A 444 22.17 -32.53 -12.36
C ARG A 444 21.01 -31.77 -11.72
N LEU A 445 20.53 -30.71 -12.37
CA LEU A 445 19.32 -30.01 -11.92
C LEU A 445 18.08 -30.87 -12.19
N PRO A 446 17.09 -30.89 -11.28
CA PRO A 446 15.86 -31.67 -11.46
C PRO A 446 14.91 -31.04 -12.49
N PHE A 447 15.24 -29.88 -13.06
CA PHE A 447 14.46 -29.17 -14.06
C PHE A 447 15.38 -28.40 -15.03
N GLN A 448 14.83 -28.08 -16.21
CA GLN A 448 15.42 -27.15 -17.18
C GLN A 448 14.52 -25.92 -17.31
N ASN A 449 15.11 -24.73 -17.30
CA ASN A 449 14.41 -23.48 -17.61
C ASN A 449 14.79 -23.02 -19.02
N LEU A 450 14.22 -23.67 -20.04
CA LEU A 450 14.53 -23.44 -21.45
C LEU A 450 13.25 -23.25 -22.26
N ARG A 451 13.35 -22.48 -23.35
CA ARG A 451 12.26 -22.28 -24.32
C ARG A 451 12.64 -22.91 -25.65
N TYR A 452 11.78 -23.79 -26.16
CA TYR A 452 11.97 -24.47 -27.43
C TYR A 452 10.86 -24.12 -28.43
N LYS A 453 11.18 -24.22 -29.72
CA LYS A 453 10.20 -24.32 -30.79
C LYS A 453 10.21 -25.76 -31.29
N ALA A 454 9.05 -26.38 -31.45
CA ALA A 454 8.94 -27.74 -31.98
C ALA A 454 7.74 -27.83 -32.93
N SER A 455 7.82 -28.75 -33.89
CA SER A 455 6.70 -29.13 -34.75
C SER A 455 6.24 -30.52 -34.32
N VAL A 456 5.01 -30.59 -33.84
CA VAL A 456 4.47 -31.80 -33.20
C VAL A 456 3.05 -32.05 -33.64
N ARG A 457 2.59 -33.30 -33.49
CA ARG A 457 1.18 -33.67 -33.57
C ARG A 457 0.70 -34.13 -32.21
N VAL A 458 -0.56 -33.83 -31.91
CA VAL A 458 -1.26 -34.34 -30.73
C VAL A 458 -1.68 -35.78 -31.02
N VAL A 459 -1.33 -36.70 -30.14
CA VAL A 459 -1.69 -38.13 -30.24
C VAL A 459 -2.67 -38.56 -29.16
N ASP A 460 -2.72 -37.85 -28.05
CA ASP A 460 -3.66 -38.08 -26.96
C ASP A 460 -3.81 -36.81 -26.11
N PHE A 461 -4.78 -36.79 -25.21
CA PHE A 461 -4.99 -35.71 -24.28
C PHE A 461 -5.57 -36.20 -22.94
N PHE A 462 -5.42 -35.38 -21.91
CA PHE A 462 -5.97 -35.63 -20.57
C PHE A 462 -6.50 -34.32 -19.99
N PRO A 463 -7.67 -34.30 -19.30
CA PRO A 463 -8.56 -35.43 -18.98
C PRO A 463 -9.26 -36.08 -20.20
N PRO A 464 -9.82 -37.30 -20.10
CA PRO A 464 -10.38 -38.01 -21.27
C PRO A 464 -11.64 -37.35 -21.86
N LYS A 465 -12.28 -36.45 -21.11
CA LYS A 465 -13.40 -35.67 -21.60
C LYS A 465 -13.02 -34.20 -21.77
N LEU A 466 -13.45 -33.61 -22.87
CA LEU A 466 -13.21 -32.19 -23.15
C LEU A 466 -13.93 -31.27 -22.15
N GLU A 467 -15.07 -31.70 -21.59
CA GLU A 467 -15.80 -30.95 -20.56
C GLU A 467 -14.97 -30.75 -19.28
N ASP A 468 -13.98 -31.61 -19.03
CA ASP A 468 -13.11 -31.57 -17.86
C ASP A 468 -11.82 -30.75 -18.11
N PHE A 469 -11.64 -30.16 -19.30
CA PHE A 469 -10.49 -29.30 -19.59
C PHE A 469 -10.56 -27.97 -18.84
N ALA A 470 -11.77 -27.48 -18.58
CA ALA A 470 -12.01 -26.33 -17.74
C ALA A 470 -12.42 -26.81 -16.35
N VAL A 471 -11.70 -26.37 -15.33
CA VAL A 471 -11.95 -26.76 -13.94
C VAL A 471 -12.26 -25.52 -13.11
N GLN A 472 -13.03 -25.71 -12.04
CA GLN A 472 -13.20 -24.67 -11.02
C GLN A 472 -11.97 -24.65 -10.13
N TYR A 473 -11.21 -23.56 -10.22
CA TYR A 473 -10.14 -23.20 -9.32
C TYR A 473 -10.70 -22.49 -8.09
N ASP A 474 -10.47 -23.08 -6.92
CA ASP A 474 -10.72 -22.40 -5.65
C ASP A 474 -9.42 -21.75 -5.18
N VAL A 475 -9.35 -20.43 -5.35
CA VAL A 475 -8.17 -19.62 -4.99
C VAL A 475 -7.82 -19.78 -3.51
N GLU A 476 -8.83 -19.74 -2.64
CA GLU A 476 -8.64 -19.78 -1.20
C GLU A 476 -8.15 -21.16 -0.75
N ARG A 477 -8.69 -22.23 -1.35
CA ARG A 477 -8.23 -23.59 -1.08
C ARG A 477 -6.82 -23.84 -1.59
N ALA A 478 -6.47 -23.32 -2.77
CA ALA A 478 -5.13 -23.45 -3.33
C ALA A 478 -4.07 -22.77 -2.45
N MET A 479 -4.35 -21.59 -1.90
CA MET A 479 -3.46 -20.92 -0.94
C MET A 479 -3.20 -21.76 0.33
N LEU A 480 -4.15 -22.64 0.70
CA LEU A 480 -4.05 -23.51 1.89
C LEU A 480 -3.46 -24.90 1.61
N SER A 481 -3.23 -25.28 0.34
CA SER A 481 -2.95 -26.69 -0.02
C SER A 481 -1.57 -27.20 0.40
N ASP A 482 -0.62 -26.32 0.72
CA ASP A 482 0.75 -26.70 1.08
C ASP A 482 0.87 -27.38 2.44
N THR A 483 -0.17 -27.35 3.29
CA THR A 483 -0.01 -27.69 4.72
C THR A 483 -0.99 -28.70 5.31
N ASP A 484 -1.90 -29.31 4.55
CA ASP A 484 -2.75 -30.36 5.14
C ASP A 484 -3.33 -31.35 4.11
N SER A 485 -2.69 -32.51 4.03
CA SER A 485 -3.27 -33.76 3.49
C SER A 485 -4.36 -34.35 4.41
N SER A 486 -5.09 -33.51 5.17
CA SER A 486 -6.02 -33.96 6.21
C SER A 486 -7.41 -33.32 6.20
N ALA A 487 -7.67 -32.31 5.35
CA ALA A 487 -9.02 -31.76 5.20
C ALA A 487 -9.85 -32.59 4.19
N ASN A 488 -10.18 -33.81 4.59
CA ASN A 488 -11.25 -34.58 3.99
C ASN A 488 -12.59 -33.99 4.48
N SER A 489 -13.08 -32.94 3.83
CA SER A 489 -14.46 -32.48 3.97
C SER A 489 -15.06 -32.27 2.59
N GLY A 490 -15.79 -33.27 2.13
CA GLY A 490 -16.67 -33.21 0.97
C GLY A 490 -17.91 -32.36 1.23
N ASP A 491 -17.72 -31.10 1.65
CA ASP A 491 -18.78 -30.11 1.66
C ASP A 491 -18.67 -29.31 0.36
N GLU A 492 -19.31 -29.82 -0.69
CA GLU A 492 -19.45 -29.17 -2.01
C GLU A 492 -20.20 -27.82 -1.96
N ASN A 493 -20.63 -27.39 -0.77
CA ASN A 493 -21.42 -26.18 -0.51
C ASN A 493 -20.64 -25.03 0.14
N GLU A 494 -19.31 -24.97 0.04
CA GLU A 494 -18.57 -23.73 0.29
C GLU A 494 -18.81 -22.73 -0.86
N SER A 495 -20.00 -22.15 -0.92
CA SER A 495 -20.42 -21.11 -1.88
C SER A 495 -19.81 -19.72 -1.59
N GLY A 496 -18.73 -19.66 -0.79
CA GLY A 496 -18.13 -18.40 -0.34
C GLY A 496 -16.68 -18.18 -0.78
N SER A 497 -16.06 -19.18 -1.40
CA SER A 497 -14.71 -19.05 -1.95
C SER A 497 -14.76 -18.46 -3.37
N ARG A 498 -13.76 -17.64 -3.72
CA ARG A 498 -13.62 -17.11 -5.08
C ARG A 498 -13.27 -18.27 -6.03
N LYS A 499 -14.30 -18.85 -6.64
CA LYS A 499 -14.17 -19.88 -7.68
C LYS A 499 -13.96 -19.22 -9.04
N LEU A 500 -12.84 -19.52 -9.69
CA LEU A 500 -12.53 -19.09 -11.05
C LEU A 500 -12.54 -20.31 -11.96
N TRP A 501 -13.04 -20.16 -13.19
CA TRP A 501 -12.81 -21.18 -14.20
C TRP A 501 -11.43 -20.98 -14.81
N GLU A 502 -10.65 -22.06 -14.90
CA GLU A 502 -9.35 -22.07 -15.54
C GLU A 502 -9.22 -23.28 -16.46
N TRP A 503 -8.46 -23.13 -17.54
CA TRP A 503 -8.06 -24.28 -18.34
C TRP A 503 -6.93 -25.05 -17.64
N ARG A 504 -7.10 -26.37 -17.53
CA ARG A 504 -6.08 -27.31 -17.06
C ARG A 504 -6.20 -28.63 -17.83
N PHE A 505 -5.34 -28.80 -18.81
CA PHE A 505 -5.26 -30.06 -19.55
C PHE A 505 -3.83 -30.35 -20.00
N CYS A 506 -3.61 -31.58 -20.43
CA CYS A 506 -2.34 -32.06 -20.90
C CYS A 506 -2.52 -32.66 -22.30
N LEU A 507 -1.61 -32.31 -23.21
CA LEU A 507 -1.53 -32.89 -24.54
C LEU A 507 -0.35 -33.86 -24.59
N LEU A 508 -0.59 -35.08 -25.06
CA LEU A 508 0.48 -36.00 -25.41
C LEU A 508 0.86 -35.75 -26.86
N VAL A 509 2.14 -35.42 -27.08
CA VAL A 509 2.63 -35.04 -28.41
C VAL A 509 3.79 -35.91 -28.86
N GLU A 510 3.94 -36.04 -30.17
CA GLU A 510 5.12 -36.64 -30.82
C GLU A 510 5.55 -35.80 -32.03
N ASP A 511 6.80 -35.98 -32.45
CA ASP A 511 7.40 -35.25 -33.57
C ASP A 511 6.60 -35.42 -34.87
N ALA A 512 6.26 -34.30 -35.52
CA ALA A 512 5.55 -34.27 -36.80
C ALA A 512 5.70 -32.92 -37.52
N GLY A 513 5.75 -32.93 -38.85
CA GLY A 513 5.80 -31.70 -39.66
C GLY A 513 6.82 -31.73 -40.79
N PRO A 514 6.96 -30.62 -41.53
CA PRO A 514 7.82 -30.55 -42.70
C PRO A 514 9.30 -30.67 -42.29
N GLY A 515 10.00 -31.66 -42.84
CA GLY A 515 11.44 -31.86 -42.60
C GLY A 515 11.78 -32.64 -41.32
N THR A 516 10.78 -33.24 -40.66
CA THR A 516 11.01 -34.04 -39.46
C THR A 516 11.45 -35.46 -39.82
N HIS A 517 12.68 -35.83 -39.44
CA HIS A 517 13.21 -37.18 -39.64
C HIS A 517 12.87 -38.07 -38.45
N TYR A 518 11.72 -38.76 -38.49
CA TYR A 518 11.38 -39.78 -37.49
C TYR A 518 11.35 -41.18 -38.12
N ASN A 519 11.68 -42.18 -37.31
CA ASN A 519 11.63 -43.58 -37.72
C ASN A 519 10.17 -44.02 -37.91
N HIS A 520 9.79 -44.38 -39.14
CA HIS A 520 8.41 -44.74 -39.46
C HIS A 520 8.00 -46.10 -38.86
N ASN A 521 8.96 -46.96 -38.54
CA ASN A 521 8.73 -48.32 -38.07
C ASN A 521 9.14 -48.55 -36.61
N GLY A 522 9.54 -47.48 -35.89
CA GLY A 522 9.99 -47.55 -34.49
C GLY A 522 9.04 -46.85 -33.53
N PRO A 523 9.19 -47.09 -32.21
CA PRO A 523 8.48 -46.31 -31.20
C PRO A 523 8.88 -44.84 -31.33
N ARG A 524 7.88 -43.96 -31.39
CA ARG A 524 8.09 -42.51 -31.40
C ARG A 524 8.20 -42.02 -29.97
N GLU A 525 9.16 -41.13 -29.73
CA GLU A 525 9.23 -40.44 -28.46
C GLU A 525 8.02 -39.53 -28.29
N ARG A 526 7.50 -39.52 -27.06
CA ARG A 526 6.31 -38.76 -26.69
C ARG A 526 6.61 -37.89 -25.50
N MET A 527 6.07 -36.69 -25.51
CA MET A 527 6.22 -35.72 -24.43
C MET A 527 4.84 -35.24 -23.98
N LYS A 528 4.69 -35.03 -22.67
CA LYS A 528 3.50 -34.40 -22.09
C LYS A 528 3.69 -32.89 -22.12
N LEU A 529 2.73 -32.18 -22.72
CA LEU A 529 2.63 -30.73 -22.68
C LEU A 529 1.49 -30.36 -21.74
N TYR A 530 1.82 -29.79 -20.60
CA TYR A 530 0.85 -29.22 -19.68
C TYR A 530 0.48 -27.84 -20.20
N VAL A 531 -0.81 -27.60 -20.41
CA VAL A 531 -1.33 -26.33 -20.91
C VAL A 531 -2.04 -25.63 -19.75
N ASP A 532 -1.52 -24.47 -19.37
CA ASP A 532 -2.10 -23.64 -18.33
C ASP A 532 -3.23 -22.74 -18.85
N ASN A 533 -3.88 -22.00 -17.94
CA ASN A 533 -5.00 -21.13 -18.28
C ASN A 533 -4.64 -20.11 -19.38
N HIS A 534 -3.52 -19.41 -19.22
CA HIS A 534 -3.14 -18.34 -20.14
C HIS A 534 -2.78 -18.90 -21.51
N GLU A 535 -2.00 -19.98 -21.56
CA GLU A 535 -1.62 -20.67 -22.79
C GLU A 535 -2.83 -21.22 -23.54
N ALA A 536 -3.79 -21.79 -22.83
CA ALA A 536 -5.03 -22.31 -23.40
C ALA A 536 -5.90 -21.22 -24.00
N VAL A 537 -6.03 -20.04 -23.38
CA VAL A 537 -6.79 -18.92 -23.96
C VAL A 537 -6.22 -18.53 -25.33
N PHE A 538 -4.89 -18.52 -25.49
CA PHE A 538 -4.27 -18.24 -26.79
C PHE A 538 -4.43 -19.40 -27.78
N LEU A 539 -4.27 -20.64 -27.32
CA LEU A 539 -4.36 -21.84 -28.15
C LEU A 539 -5.78 -22.06 -28.69
N LEU A 540 -6.78 -21.90 -27.83
CA LEU A 540 -8.20 -22.19 -28.11
C LEU A 540 -8.97 -20.94 -28.55
N ARG A 541 -8.46 -19.73 -28.27
CA ARG A 541 -9.17 -18.45 -28.43
C ARG A 541 -10.51 -18.41 -27.69
N LEU A 542 -10.54 -19.05 -26.53
CA LEU A 542 -11.70 -19.17 -25.66
C LEU A 542 -11.28 -18.96 -24.21
N ASP A 543 -12.05 -18.16 -23.48
CA ASP A 543 -11.93 -18.09 -22.03
C ASP A 543 -12.51 -19.38 -21.41
N ALA A 544 -12.03 -19.75 -20.22
CA ALA A 544 -12.50 -20.95 -19.52
C ALA A 544 -13.93 -20.81 -18.94
N ALA A 545 -14.46 -19.58 -18.90
CA ALA A 545 -15.71 -19.21 -18.23
C ALA A 545 -16.90 -18.99 -19.17
#